data_AF-A0A1J4JQ80-F1
#
_entry.id   AF-A0A1J4JQ80-F1
#
_cell.length_a   1.000
_cell.length_b   1.000
_cell.length_c   1.000
_cell.angle_alpha   90.00
_cell.angle_beta   90.00
_cell.angle_gamma   90.00
#
_symmetry.space_group_name_H-M   'P 1'
#
loop_
_entity.id
_entity.type
_entity.pdbx_description
1 polymer ?
#
loop_
_entity_poly.entity_id
_entity_poly.type
_entity_poly.pdbx_seq_one_letter_code
_entity_poly.pdbx_strand_id
1 'polypeptide(L)'
;MNDKPDPRSRGGWLAKDDQIVFYIFGVCPFLDIKQYLRLMPNKSPADIYHRFIEIMNNPTLQKRLLNEYGNNIIYKSSLKFSETENYVISKIAEESPKNCTKFIASYPYLFNPTRPPLTVTKAVTRMKQENNSISERNKKFTNFVESIHKKATLFEAMNSIKSKSSINSLISNNISNITHINTIRAIDGMSTIVDSLPSIDEPPKPRKKLSSTTPAILRDTVSSVPKGTRTLEDYEAYIYSQFQDNDLSALFGYLDIHRITKTQVYIGRSSPKIKSDIDLAPYNMQTVCRQHCIISFCSDTKFYLTVLGRDVIINSQLFYKGQIIQLKNRDMIDIGGVPLMFIENPRFRKKLDELNLLDNEIV
;
A
#
# COMPACT_ATOMS: atom_id res chain seq x y z
N MET A 1 -17.62 21.42 19.08
CA MET A 1 -16.31 21.31 19.73
C MET A 1 -15.41 22.39 19.13
N ASN A 2 -14.96 23.35 19.94
CA ASN A 2 -14.04 24.40 19.48
C ASN A 2 -12.61 23.91 19.71
N ASP A 3 -12.07 23.16 18.74
CA ASP A 3 -10.65 22.84 18.73
C ASP A 3 -9.88 24.14 18.52
N LYS A 4 -9.15 24.57 19.55
CA LYS A 4 -8.24 25.70 19.43
C LYS A 4 -7.17 25.33 18.40
N PRO A 5 -6.88 26.19 17.41
CA PRO A 5 -5.91 25.90 16.37
C PRO A 5 -4.54 25.56 16.98
N ASP A 6 -3.83 24.58 16.42
CA ASP A 6 -2.51 24.16 16.90
C ASP A 6 -1.60 25.41 17.01
N PRO A 7 -0.99 25.69 18.17
CA PRO A 7 -0.15 26.87 18.37
C PRO A 7 1.06 26.95 17.43
N ARG A 8 1.37 25.87 16.69
CA ARG A 8 2.38 25.82 15.62
C ARG A 8 1.94 26.44 14.30
N SER A 9 0.63 26.59 14.05
CA SER A 9 0.07 27.11 12.79
C SER A 9 0.11 28.64 12.67
N ARG A 10 1.11 29.29 13.28
CA ARG A 10 1.28 30.76 13.26
C ARG A 10 1.80 31.23 11.91
N GLY A 11 0.85 31.60 11.06
CA GLY A 11 1.07 32.12 9.71
C GLY A 11 -0.14 31.75 8.89
N GLY A 12 -0.81 32.71 8.24
CA GLY A 12 -1.99 32.43 7.43
C GLY A 12 -1.73 31.39 6.32
N TRP A 13 -2.78 30.96 5.63
CA TRP A 13 -2.68 30.07 4.48
C TRP A 13 -2.34 30.84 3.21
N LEU A 14 -1.11 30.69 2.73
CA LEU A 14 -0.66 31.28 1.47
C LEU A 14 -1.27 30.52 0.28
N ALA A 15 -1.31 31.17 -0.90
CA ALA A 15 -1.74 30.49 -2.13
C ALA A 15 -0.88 29.25 -2.42
N LYS A 16 0.44 29.34 -2.19
CA LYS A 16 1.38 28.21 -2.29
C LYS A 16 1.08 27.07 -1.30
N ASP A 17 0.54 27.38 -0.12
CA ASP A 17 0.17 26.35 0.84
C ASP A 17 -1.05 25.57 0.35
N ASP A 18 -2.06 26.27 -0.20
CA ASP A 18 -3.24 25.61 -0.79
C ASP A 18 -2.85 24.64 -1.92
N GLN A 19 -1.83 25.00 -2.70
CA GLN A 19 -1.26 24.14 -3.73
C GLN A 19 -0.71 22.83 -3.16
N ILE A 20 0.13 22.94 -2.12
CA ILE A 20 0.74 21.78 -1.48
C ILE A 20 -0.34 20.92 -0.80
N VAL A 21 -1.33 21.56 -0.16
CA VAL A 21 -2.49 20.89 0.45
C VAL A 21 -3.30 20.10 -0.59
N PHE A 22 -3.69 20.75 -1.69
CA PHE A 22 -4.43 20.09 -2.76
C PHE A 22 -3.61 18.99 -3.44
N TYR A 23 -2.30 19.17 -3.57
CA TYR A 23 -1.41 18.15 -4.08
C TYR A 23 -1.34 16.91 -3.15
N ILE A 24 -1.21 17.13 -1.84
CA ILE A 24 -1.16 16.04 -0.83
C ILE A 24 -2.41 15.16 -0.89
N PHE A 25 -3.60 15.78 -0.98
CA PHE A 25 -4.87 15.06 -0.78
C PHE A 25 -5.72 14.90 -2.04
N GLY A 26 -5.66 15.84 -2.98
CA GLY A 26 -6.45 15.82 -4.21
C GLY A 26 -5.78 15.09 -5.37
N VAL A 27 -4.48 14.83 -5.29
CA VAL A 27 -3.68 14.38 -6.44
C VAL A 27 -2.82 13.15 -6.14
N CYS A 28 -2.17 13.07 -4.98
CA CYS A 28 -1.35 11.90 -4.63
C CYS A 28 -2.21 10.67 -4.29
N PRO A 29 -2.07 9.54 -5.00
CA PRO A 29 -2.70 8.27 -4.60
C PRO A 29 -1.90 7.68 -3.45
N PHE A 30 -2.29 8.02 -2.21
CA PHE A 30 -2.03 7.33 -0.93
C PHE A 30 -0.59 6.95 -0.51
N LEU A 31 0.41 7.01 -1.38
CA LEU A 31 1.67 6.29 -1.18
C LEU A 31 2.73 7.06 -0.39
N ASP A 32 2.62 8.38 -0.19
CA ASP A 32 3.61 9.10 0.64
C ASP A 32 3.16 10.43 1.26
N ILE A 33 1.98 10.48 1.88
CA ILE A 33 1.48 11.69 2.56
C ILE A 33 2.54 12.28 3.52
N LYS A 34 3.31 11.46 4.23
CA LYS A 34 4.32 11.94 5.20
C LYS A 34 5.49 12.69 4.56
N GLN A 35 6.02 12.22 3.44
CA GLN A 35 7.06 12.98 2.73
C GLN A 35 6.54 14.34 2.28
N TYR A 36 5.28 14.41 1.87
CA TYR A 36 4.66 15.65 1.43
C TYR A 36 4.23 16.56 2.58
N LEU A 37 3.85 16.03 3.74
CA LEU A 37 3.61 16.81 4.96
C LEU A 37 4.88 17.58 5.39
N ARG A 38 6.08 17.04 5.13
CA ARG A 38 7.36 17.75 5.37
C ARG A 38 7.54 18.99 4.51
N LEU A 39 6.79 19.15 3.42
CA LEU A 39 6.78 20.38 2.63
C LEU A 39 6.12 21.55 3.38
N MET A 40 5.39 21.25 4.47
CA MET A 40 4.69 22.23 5.30
C MET A 40 5.03 22.02 6.79
N PRO A 41 6.31 22.20 7.17
CA PRO A 41 6.79 21.86 8.52
C PRO A 41 6.12 22.69 9.64
N ASN A 42 5.52 23.83 9.29
CA ASN A 42 4.86 24.75 10.21
C ASN A 42 3.34 24.52 10.31
N LYS A 43 2.82 23.42 9.75
CA LYS A 43 1.38 23.11 9.72
C LYS A 43 1.17 21.71 10.27
N SER A 44 0.21 21.54 11.17
CA SER A 44 -0.13 20.21 11.67
C SER A 44 -0.82 19.39 10.57
N PRO A 45 -0.69 18.04 10.54
CA PRO A 45 -1.40 17.22 9.56
C PRO A 45 -2.93 17.42 9.58
N ALA A 46 -3.50 17.70 10.76
CA ALA A 46 -4.92 18.01 10.91
C ALA A 46 -5.27 19.34 10.22
N ASP A 47 -4.48 20.40 10.43
CA ASP A 47 -4.70 21.69 9.77
C ASP A 47 -4.60 21.59 8.25
N ILE A 48 -3.67 20.79 7.74
CA ILE A 48 -3.50 20.54 6.30
C ILE A 48 -4.72 19.84 5.73
N TYR A 49 -5.26 18.84 6.42
CA TYR A 49 -6.48 18.15 6.00
C TYR A 49 -7.71 19.05 6.08
N HIS A 50 -7.89 19.81 7.17
CA HIS A 50 -8.99 20.77 7.29
C HIS A 50 -8.92 21.82 6.18
N ARG A 51 -7.71 22.29 5.87
CA ARG A 51 -7.51 23.23 4.77
C ARG A 51 -7.86 22.62 3.42
N PHE A 52 -7.58 21.33 3.20
CA PHE A 52 -7.99 20.64 1.99
C PHE A 52 -9.52 20.65 1.85
N ILE A 53 -10.23 20.28 2.92
CA ILE A 53 -11.70 20.31 2.94
C ILE A 53 -12.22 21.74 2.70
N GLU A 54 -11.57 22.75 3.28
CA GLU A 54 -11.93 24.16 3.06
C GLU A 54 -11.76 24.57 1.59
N ILE A 55 -10.63 24.21 0.96
CA ILE A 55 -10.38 24.45 -0.47
C ILE A 55 -11.45 23.76 -1.32
N MET A 56 -11.78 22.50 -1.02
CA MET A 56 -12.79 21.74 -1.77
C MET A 56 -14.21 22.32 -1.66
N ASN A 57 -14.50 23.11 -0.63
CA ASN A 57 -15.83 23.68 -0.40
C ASN A 57 -15.91 25.21 -0.63
N ASN A 58 -14.80 25.87 -0.99
CA ASN A 58 -14.75 27.33 -1.15
C ASN A 58 -14.33 27.73 -2.59
N PRO A 59 -15.27 28.23 -3.41
CA PRO A 59 -14.99 28.62 -4.80
C PRO A 59 -13.90 29.69 -4.95
N THR A 60 -13.77 30.60 -3.98
CA THR A 60 -12.73 31.63 -3.99
C THR A 60 -11.34 31.02 -3.79
N LEU A 61 -11.21 30.02 -2.91
CA LEU A 61 -9.95 29.29 -2.72
C LEU A 61 -9.64 28.40 -3.93
N GLN A 62 -10.65 27.78 -4.55
CA GLN A 62 -10.48 27.04 -5.80
C GLN A 62 -10.01 27.94 -6.94
N LYS A 63 -10.60 29.14 -7.08
CA LYS A 63 -10.16 30.12 -8.07
C LYS A 63 -8.75 30.63 -7.77
N ARG A 64 -8.40 30.84 -6.49
CA ARG A 64 -7.05 31.20 -6.05
C ARG A 64 -6.04 30.12 -6.40
N LEU A 65 -6.38 28.86 -6.13
CA LEU A 65 -5.62 27.68 -6.52
C LEU A 65 -5.39 27.69 -8.05
N LEU A 66 -6.46 27.73 -8.84
CA LEU A 66 -6.43 27.71 -10.31
C LEU A 66 -5.62 28.87 -10.93
N ASN A 67 -5.77 30.08 -10.40
CA ASN A 67 -5.07 31.27 -10.88
C ASN A 67 -3.55 31.14 -10.70
N GLU A 68 -3.10 30.68 -9.53
CA GLU A 68 -1.67 30.52 -9.25
C GLU A 68 -1.04 29.41 -10.11
N TYR A 69 -1.85 28.42 -10.48
CA TYR A 69 -1.45 27.30 -11.33
C TYR A 69 -1.45 27.59 -12.83
N GLY A 70 -1.93 28.75 -13.29
CA GLY A 70 -2.00 29.07 -14.72
C GLY A 70 -2.75 27.99 -15.53
N ASN A 71 -3.91 27.55 -15.02
CA ASN A 71 -4.70 26.44 -15.53
C ASN A 71 -4.02 25.05 -15.47
N ASN A 72 -2.91 24.88 -14.75
CA ASN A 72 -2.21 23.61 -14.71
C ASN A 72 -1.76 23.21 -13.29
N ILE A 73 -2.75 22.76 -12.49
CA ILE A 73 -2.63 22.29 -11.09
C ILE A 73 -1.53 21.23 -10.90
N ILE A 74 -1.19 20.55 -11.99
CA ILE A 74 -0.51 19.26 -11.99
C ILE A 74 0.98 19.37 -12.39
N TYR A 75 1.37 20.39 -13.18
CA TYR A 75 2.65 20.34 -13.92
C TYR A 75 3.65 21.46 -13.60
N LYS A 76 3.33 22.43 -12.73
CA LYS A 76 4.14 23.67 -12.63
C LYS A 76 5.37 23.60 -11.70
N SER A 77 5.76 22.45 -11.15
CA SER A 77 7.07 22.36 -10.50
C SER A 77 7.65 20.95 -10.49
N SER A 78 8.98 20.91 -10.50
CA SER A 78 9.89 19.75 -10.47
C SER A 78 9.73 18.90 -9.23
N LEU A 79 8.55 18.28 -9.05
CA LEU A 79 8.34 17.28 -8.03
C LEU A 79 9.43 16.23 -8.18
N LYS A 80 10.21 15.99 -7.14
CA LYS A 80 11.16 14.88 -7.13
C LYS A 80 10.37 13.58 -7.22
N PHE A 81 10.87 12.61 -7.98
CA PHE A 81 10.31 11.27 -7.95
C PHE A 81 10.47 10.72 -6.52
N SER A 82 9.41 10.11 -6.01
CA SER A 82 9.46 9.35 -4.76
C SER A 82 10.48 8.20 -4.87
N GLU A 83 10.90 7.63 -3.74
CA GLU A 83 11.79 6.46 -3.76
C GLU A 83 11.17 5.28 -4.52
N THR A 84 9.86 5.07 -4.38
CA THR A 84 9.12 4.06 -5.14
C THR A 84 9.13 4.35 -6.65
N GLU A 85 8.84 5.59 -7.06
CA GLU A 85 8.92 5.97 -8.47
C GLU A 85 10.34 5.82 -9.01
N ASN A 86 11.36 6.26 -8.28
CA ASN A 86 12.76 6.12 -8.67
C ASN A 86 13.15 4.65 -8.85
N TYR A 87 12.66 3.77 -7.98
CA TYR A 87 12.86 2.33 -8.10
C TYR A 87 12.22 1.80 -9.39
N VAL A 88 10.95 2.09 -9.65
CA VAL A 88 10.24 1.65 -10.87
C VAL A 88 10.91 2.22 -12.14
N ILE A 89 11.29 3.50 -12.13
CA ILE A 89 12.01 4.14 -13.25
C ILE A 89 13.33 3.41 -13.53
N SER A 90 14.07 3.04 -12.48
CA SER A 90 15.33 2.31 -12.65
C SER A 90 15.10 0.96 -13.32
N LYS A 91 14.04 0.23 -12.93
CA LYS A 91 13.68 -1.05 -13.56
C LYS A 91 13.27 -0.87 -15.02
N ILE A 92 12.47 0.14 -15.36
CA ILE A 92 12.10 0.41 -16.77
C ILE A 92 13.34 0.74 -17.61
N ALA A 93 14.27 1.52 -17.05
CA ALA A 93 15.51 1.90 -17.71
C ALA A 93 16.39 0.68 -18.04
N GLU A 94 16.39 -0.33 -17.16
CA GLU A 94 17.08 -1.61 -17.36
C GLU A 94 16.42 -2.47 -18.45
N GLU A 95 15.10 -2.60 -18.46
CA GLU A 95 14.42 -3.60 -19.29
C GLU A 95 14.20 -3.20 -20.74
N SER A 96 13.64 -2.01 -20.94
CA SER A 96 13.13 -1.65 -22.27
C SER A 96 12.80 -0.16 -22.37
N PRO A 97 13.82 0.71 -22.46
CA PRO A 97 13.60 2.16 -22.59
C PRO A 97 12.74 2.50 -23.81
N LYS A 98 12.79 1.68 -24.88
CA LYS A 98 11.97 1.83 -26.09
C LYS A 98 10.48 1.59 -25.85
N ASN A 99 10.12 0.82 -24.82
CA ASN A 99 8.73 0.49 -24.46
C ASN A 99 8.22 1.26 -23.23
N CYS A 100 8.98 2.24 -22.75
CA CYS A 100 8.66 3.02 -21.55
C CYS A 100 7.24 3.59 -21.60
N THR A 101 6.82 4.17 -22.73
CA THR A 101 5.47 4.75 -22.89
C THR A 101 4.37 3.71 -22.73
N LYS A 102 4.55 2.50 -23.30
CA LYS A 102 3.59 1.40 -23.17
C LYS A 102 3.50 0.91 -21.72
N PHE A 103 4.65 0.79 -21.04
CA PHE A 103 4.68 0.42 -19.62
C PHE A 103 3.94 1.44 -18.75
N ILE A 104 4.23 2.73 -18.92
CA ILE A 104 3.56 3.81 -18.17
C ILE A 104 2.05 3.78 -18.41
N ALA A 105 1.63 3.57 -19.66
CA ALA A 105 0.21 3.49 -20.00
C ALA A 105 -0.50 2.28 -19.38
N SER A 106 0.19 1.14 -19.28
CA SER A 106 -0.33 -0.06 -18.61
C SER A 106 -0.36 0.07 -17.08
N TYR A 107 0.55 0.86 -16.51
CA TYR A 107 0.77 0.97 -15.07
C TYR A 107 0.83 2.41 -14.56
N PRO A 108 -0.19 3.24 -14.84
CA PRO A 108 -0.18 4.65 -14.47
C PRO A 108 -0.15 4.85 -12.95
N TYR A 109 -0.63 3.86 -12.18
CA TYR A 109 -0.67 3.88 -10.73
C TYR A 109 0.70 3.75 -10.05
N LEU A 110 1.74 3.29 -10.77
CA LEU A 110 3.11 3.21 -10.24
C LEU A 110 3.80 4.58 -10.18
N PHE A 111 3.18 5.58 -10.81
CA PHE A 111 3.68 6.94 -10.87
C PHE A 111 2.68 7.87 -10.20
N ASN A 112 3.17 9.03 -9.79
CA ASN A 112 2.24 10.09 -9.44
C ASN A 112 1.36 10.40 -10.67
N PRO A 113 0.02 10.48 -10.53
CA PRO A 113 -0.88 10.71 -11.66
C PRO A 113 -0.66 12.08 -12.31
N THR A 114 0.10 12.98 -11.67
CA THR A 114 0.56 14.21 -12.31
C THR A 114 1.68 14.03 -13.29
N ARG A 115 2.39 12.91 -13.27
CA ARG A 115 3.52 12.67 -14.15
C ARG A 115 2.99 12.46 -15.56
N PRO A 116 3.24 13.41 -16.49
CA PRO A 116 2.97 13.09 -17.87
C PRO A 116 3.95 11.99 -18.29
N PRO A 117 3.53 11.04 -19.15
CA PRO A 117 4.38 9.95 -19.61
C PRO A 117 5.76 10.43 -20.10
N LEU A 118 5.80 11.58 -20.78
CA LEU A 118 7.03 12.20 -21.26
C LEU A 118 8.05 12.50 -20.14
N THR A 119 7.60 12.94 -18.97
CA THR A 119 8.48 13.22 -17.82
C THR A 119 9.09 11.94 -17.28
N VAL A 120 8.30 10.87 -17.17
CA VAL A 120 8.81 9.56 -16.76
C VAL A 120 9.78 9.02 -17.81
N THR A 121 9.47 9.12 -19.10
CA THR A 121 10.37 8.71 -20.20
C THR A 121 11.70 9.48 -20.19
N LYS A 122 11.67 10.79 -19.91
CA LYS A 122 12.90 11.59 -19.73
C LYS A 122 13.73 11.08 -18.54
N ALA A 123 13.08 10.78 -17.42
CA ALA A 123 13.75 10.24 -16.24
C ALA A 123 14.38 8.85 -16.49
N VAL A 124 13.65 7.97 -17.17
CA VAL A 124 14.15 6.65 -17.62
C VAL A 124 15.37 6.82 -18.53
N THR A 125 15.31 7.75 -19.48
CA THR A 125 16.44 8.04 -20.38
C THR A 125 17.66 8.53 -19.62
N ARG A 126 17.47 9.42 -18.64
CA ARG A 126 18.54 9.93 -17.78
C ARG A 126 19.16 8.84 -16.92
N MET A 127 18.35 8.03 -16.23
CA MET A 127 18.85 6.92 -15.41
C MET A 127 19.61 5.87 -16.23
N LYS A 128 19.23 5.67 -17.49
CA LYS A 128 19.96 4.78 -18.38
C LYS A 128 21.36 5.32 -18.69
N GLN A 129 21.48 6.63 -18.93
CA GLN A 129 22.77 7.29 -19.16
C GLN A 129 23.67 7.25 -17.93
N GLU A 130 23.08 7.22 -16.73
CA GLU A 130 23.79 7.20 -15.45
C GLU A 130 24.51 5.86 -15.15
N ASN A 131 24.50 4.84 -16.03
CA ASN A 131 25.25 3.58 -15.88
C ASN A 131 25.15 2.98 -14.46
N ASN A 132 23.92 2.69 -14.02
CA ASN A 132 23.68 2.24 -12.64
C ASN A 132 24.45 0.95 -12.32
N SER A 133 25.42 1.05 -11.43
CA SER A 133 26.14 -0.12 -10.92
C SER A 133 25.19 -1.02 -10.11
N ILE A 134 25.55 -2.30 -9.93
CA ILE A 134 24.80 -3.22 -9.05
C ILE A 134 24.63 -2.62 -7.64
N SER A 135 25.64 -1.91 -7.14
CA SER A 135 25.62 -1.22 -5.85
C SER A 135 24.52 -0.15 -5.78
N GLU A 136 24.35 0.65 -6.83
CA GLU A 136 23.29 1.67 -6.89
C GLU A 136 21.90 1.06 -7.00
N ARG A 137 21.75 -0.07 -7.70
CA ARG A 137 20.49 -0.82 -7.75
C ARG A 137 20.10 -1.32 -6.37
N ASN A 138 21.04 -1.93 -5.65
CA ASN A 138 20.82 -2.38 -4.27
C ASN A 138 20.44 -1.22 -3.36
N LYS A 139 21.15 -0.08 -3.46
CA LYS A 139 20.84 1.12 -2.67
C LYS A 139 19.41 1.63 -2.92
N LYS A 140 18.95 1.67 -4.16
CA LYS A 140 17.57 2.09 -4.50
C LYS A 140 16.54 1.12 -3.92
N PHE A 141 16.80 -0.19 -4.00
CA PHE A 141 15.93 -1.19 -3.38
C PHE A 141 15.92 -1.07 -1.84
N THR A 142 17.07 -0.87 -1.21
CA THR A 142 17.17 -0.65 0.24
C THR A 142 16.36 0.57 0.67
N ASN A 143 16.50 1.69 -0.03
CA ASN A 143 15.70 2.88 0.24
C ASN A 143 14.19 2.59 0.13
N PHE A 144 13.79 1.82 -0.88
CA PHE A 144 12.40 1.40 -1.07
C PHE A 144 11.91 0.53 0.10
N VAL A 145 12.67 -0.51 0.48
CA VAL A 145 12.35 -1.40 1.61
C VAL A 145 12.30 -0.64 2.93
N GLU A 146 13.29 0.21 3.21
CA GLU A 146 13.27 1.09 4.36
C GLU A 146 12.05 2.01 4.37
N SER A 147 11.63 2.53 3.21
CA SER A 147 10.43 3.37 3.13
C SER A 147 9.18 2.60 3.53
N ILE A 148 9.09 1.31 3.20
CA ILE A 148 8.00 0.42 3.60
C ILE A 148 8.05 0.16 5.11
N HIS A 149 9.21 -0.24 5.65
CA HIS A 149 9.34 -0.52 7.08
C HIS A 149 9.13 0.72 7.96
N LYS A 150 9.71 1.87 7.59
CA LYS A 150 9.47 3.16 8.29
C LYS A 150 7.99 3.54 8.27
N LYS A 151 7.26 3.20 7.20
CA LYS A 151 5.81 3.40 7.13
C LYS A 151 5.07 2.49 8.12
N ALA A 152 5.49 1.24 8.30
CA ALA A 152 4.94 0.31 9.30
C ALA A 152 5.17 0.81 10.74
N THR A 153 6.42 1.06 11.13
CA THR A 153 6.77 1.46 12.51
C THR A 153 6.13 2.79 12.94
N LEU A 154 6.01 3.75 12.02
CA LEU A 154 5.41 5.03 12.36
C LEU A 154 3.88 4.95 12.41
N PHE A 155 3.28 3.96 11.75
CA PHE A 155 1.86 3.69 11.91
C PHE A 155 1.57 3.10 13.29
N GLU A 156 2.39 2.16 13.75
CA GLU A 156 2.34 1.62 15.12
C GLU A 156 2.46 2.75 16.17
N ALA A 157 3.38 3.70 15.96
CA ALA A 157 3.53 4.86 16.83
C ALA A 157 2.29 5.77 16.84
N MET A 158 1.70 6.05 15.67
CA MET A 158 0.48 6.86 15.57
C MET A 158 -0.74 6.17 16.20
N ASN A 159 -0.85 4.84 16.08
CA ASN A 159 -1.89 4.06 16.73
C ASN A 159 -1.70 3.99 18.26
N SER A 160 -0.46 3.90 18.74
CA SER A 160 -0.15 4.00 20.17
C SER A 160 -0.56 5.37 20.74
N ILE A 161 -0.40 6.44 19.96
CA ILE A 161 -0.86 7.79 20.34
C ILE A 161 -2.39 7.87 20.34
N LYS A 162 -3.08 7.31 19.33
CA LYS A 162 -4.55 7.26 19.28
C LYS A 162 -5.14 6.45 20.42
N SER A 163 -4.58 5.29 20.75
CA SER A 163 -5.04 4.47 21.88
C SER A 163 -4.81 5.19 23.21
N LYS A 164 -3.65 5.83 23.41
CA LYS A 164 -3.39 6.68 24.59
C LYS A 164 -4.33 7.89 24.67
N SER A 165 -4.65 8.54 23.55
CA SER A 165 -5.62 9.64 23.52
C SER A 165 -7.06 9.18 23.79
N SER A 166 -7.42 7.98 23.33
CA SER A 166 -8.72 7.37 23.60
C SER A 166 -8.84 6.95 25.06
N ILE A 167 -7.78 6.40 25.65
CA ILE A 167 -7.68 6.12 27.09
C ILE A 167 -7.78 7.41 27.90
N ASN A 168 -7.08 8.48 27.52
CA ASN A 168 -7.20 9.77 28.19
C ASN A 168 -8.61 10.38 28.05
N SER A 169 -9.29 10.18 26.91
CA SER A 169 -10.67 10.61 26.72
C SER A 169 -11.68 9.79 27.54
N LEU A 170 -11.43 8.48 27.70
CA LEU A 170 -12.22 7.59 28.56
C LEU A 170 -12.01 7.93 30.03
N ILE A 171 -10.77 8.24 30.43
CA ILE A 171 -10.46 8.71 31.79
C ILE A 171 -11.12 10.07 32.04
N SER A 172 -11.07 11.03 31.11
CA SER A 172 -11.74 12.33 31.28
C SER A 172 -13.27 12.21 31.27
N ASN A 173 -13.83 11.30 30.48
CA ASN A 173 -15.26 11.03 30.45
C ASN A 173 -15.72 10.30 31.72
N ASN A 174 -14.89 9.42 32.27
CA ASN A 174 -15.18 8.75 33.55
C ASN A 174 -15.04 9.72 34.74
N ILE A 175 -14.08 10.65 34.70
CA ILE A 175 -13.95 11.70 35.74
C ILE A 175 -15.13 12.70 35.67
N SER A 176 -15.61 13.04 34.48
CA SER A 176 -16.81 13.89 34.31
C SER A 176 -18.12 13.15 34.66
N ASN A 177 -18.21 11.84 34.40
CA ASN A 177 -19.33 11.02 34.84
C ASN A 177 -19.34 10.82 36.37
N ILE A 178 -18.17 10.69 37.02
CA ILE A 178 -18.07 10.63 38.50
C ILE A 178 -18.51 11.96 39.14
N THR A 179 -18.31 13.09 38.45
CA THR A 179 -18.81 14.40 38.93
C THR A 179 -20.30 14.61 38.64
N HIS A 180 -20.86 14.03 37.58
CA HIS A 180 -22.30 14.08 37.29
C HIS A 180 -23.16 13.11 38.11
N ILE A 181 -22.62 11.97 38.55
CA ILE A 181 -23.34 10.99 39.40
C ILE A 181 -23.69 11.57 40.78
N ASN A 182 -23.00 12.61 41.24
CA ASN A 182 -23.31 13.30 42.49
C ASN A 182 -24.38 14.41 42.37
N THR A 183 -24.99 14.62 41.20
CA THR A 183 -25.95 15.74 41.01
C THR A 183 -27.31 15.33 40.43
N ILE A 184 -27.57 14.06 40.15
CA ILE A 184 -28.89 13.63 39.63
C ILE A 184 -29.47 12.52 40.53
N ARG A 185 -30.04 12.96 41.65
CA ARG A 185 -31.13 12.29 42.34
C ARG A 185 -32.26 13.30 42.50
N ALA A 186 -33.14 13.39 41.50
CA ALA A 186 -34.54 13.72 41.68
C ALA A 186 -35.28 13.67 40.32
N ILE A 187 -36.52 13.19 40.39
CA ILE A 187 -37.63 13.33 39.44
C ILE A 187 -37.92 12.10 38.56
N ASP A 188 -38.94 11.38 39.02
CA ASP A 188 -39.81 10.42 38.33
C ASP A 188 -40.71 11.09 37.26
N GLY A 189 -41.22 10.28 36.32
CA GLY A 189 -42.60 10.45 35.84
C GLY A 189 -42.92 10.22 34.36
N MET A 190 -43.48 9.04 34.07
CA MET A 190 -44.61 8.73 33.14
C MET A 190 -44.51 8.84 31.60
N SER A 191 -44.88 7.71 30.98
CA SER A 191 -45.91 7.51 29.93
C SER A 191 -45.45 7.01 28.55
N THR A 192 -46.10 5.90 28.18
CA THR A 192 -46.20 5.17 26.91
C THR A 192 -46.84 5.95 25.75
N ILE A 193 -46.55 5.56 24.49
CA ILE A 193 -47.49 5.20 23.39
C ILE A 193 -46.70 4.91 22.08
N VAL A 194 -47.40 4.33 21.11
CA VAL A 194 -47.10 3.28 20.13
C VAL A 194 -46.79 3.78 18.70
N ASP A 195 -46.30 2.85 17.87
CA ASP A 195 -46.43 2.69 16.40
C ASP A 195 -45.73 3.65 15.41
N SER A 196 -44.88 3.09 14.54
CA SER A 196 -45.18 2.88 13.10
C SER A 196 -43.91 2.59 12.27
N LEU A 197 -43.88 1.42 11.63
CA LEU A 197 -43.04 1.10 10.45
C LEU A 197 -43.63 1.75 9.20
N PRO A 198 -42.82 2.01 8.15
CA PRO A 198 -43.19 1.46 6.86
C PRO A 198 -42.04 0.83 6.08
N SER A 199 -42.47 -0.02 5.16
CA SER A 199 -41.75 -0.98 4.33
C SER A 199 -41.43 -0.46 2.93
N ILE A 200 -40.33 -1.01 2.37
CA ILE A 200 -40.10 -1.45 0.96
C ILE A 200 -40.23 -0.41 -0.16
N ASP A 201 -39.14 -0.25 -0.94
CA ASP A 201 -39.19 -0.43 -2.42
C ASP A 201 -37.77 -0.50 -3.04
N GLU A 202 -37.51 -1.58 -3.76
CA GLU A 202 -36.48 -1.78 -4.80
C GLU A 202 -37.24 -2.31 -6.05
N PRO A 203 -36.68 -2.34 -7.28
CA PRO A 203 -35.72 -1.46 -7.96
C PRO A 203 -36.23 -1.14 -9.41
N PRO A 204 -35.38 -0.62 -10.32
CA PRO A 204 -35.39 -1.23 -11.66
C PRO A 204 -33.99 -1.47 -12.27
N LYS A 205 -33.88 -2.61 -12.98
CA LYS A 205 -32.77 -3.01 -13.87
C LYS A 205 -32.99 -2.46 -15.31
N PRO A 206 -32.19 -2.86 -16.33
CA PRO A 206 -30.99 -2.16 -16.80
C PRO A 206 -31.13 -1.65 -18.26
N ARG A 207 -30.28 -0.71 -18.68
CA ARG A 207 -30.11 -0.39 -20.12
C ARG A 207 -28.79 -0.93 -20.67
N LYS A 208 -28.92 -1.73 -21.74
CA LYS A 208 -27.84 -2.26 -22.60
C LYS A 208 -27.33 -1.20 -23.59
N LYS A 209 -26.07 -1.40 -24.06
CA LYS A 209 -25.32 -0.87 -25.23
C LYS A 209 -24.05 -0.12 -24.77
N LEU A 210 -22.86 -0.23 -25.37
CA LEU A 210 -22.33 -0.98 -26.51
C LEU A 210 -20.81 -1.14 -26.28
N SER A 211 -20.23 -2.24 -26.75
CA SER A 211 -18.88 -2.73 -26.45
C SER A 211 -17.73 -1.91 -27.06
N SER A 212 -16.74 -1.56 -26.23
CA SER A 212 -15.36 -1.30 -26.66
C SER A 212 -14.40 -2.16 -25.82
N THR A 213 -13.81 -3.16 -26.46
CA THR A 213 -13.04 -4.25 -25.84
C THR A 213 -11.73 -3.74 -25.24
N THR A 214 -11.76 -3.42 -23.94
CA THR A 214 -10.58 -3.32 -23.06
C THR A 214 -10.59 -4.58 -22.19
N PRO A 215 -9.46 -5.27 -21.91
CA PRO A 215 -9.48 -6.53 -21.18
C PRO A 215 -10.09 -6.35 -19.78
N ALA A 216 -11.22 -7.00 -19.54
CA ALA A 216 -12.00 -6.93 -18.30
C ALA A 216 -11.33 -7.61 -17.08
N ILE A 217 -10.07 -8.01 -17.18
CA ILE A 217 -9.40 -8.90 -16.21
C ILE A 217 -8.75 -8.12 -15.05
N LEU A 218 -8.71 -6.78 -15.08
CA LEU A 218 -7.99 -5.97 -14.09
C LEU A 218 -8.87 -5.21 -13.06
N ARG A 219 -10.19 -5.39 -13.06
CA ARG A 219 -11.09 -4.48 -12.30
C ARG A 219 -11.64 -4.97 -10.96
N ASP A 220 -11.72 -6.27 -10.69
CA ASP A 220 -12.53 -6.73 -9.55
C ASP A 220 -11.76 -7.30 -8.34
N THR A 221 -10.46 -7.58 -8.43
CA THR A 221 -9.71 -8.20 -7.30
C THR A 221 -9.07 -7.21 -6.34
N VAL A 222 -8.82 -5.96 -6.73
CA VAL A 222 -8.19 -4.95 -5.84
C VAL A 222 -9.25 -4.11 -5.08
N SER A 223 -10.54 -4.29 -5.39
CA SER A 223 -11.64 -3.43 -4.93
C SER A 223 -12.22 -3.77 -3.53
N SER A 224 -11.83 -4.87 -2.89
CA SER A 224 -12.44 -5.31 -1.63
C SER A 224 -11.70 -4.88 -0.37
N VAL A 225 -10.64 -4.08 -0.50
CA VAL A 225 -9.80 -3.62 0.60
C VAL A 225 -10.48 -2.36 1.22
N PRO A 226 -11.21 -2.44 2.36
CA PRO A 226 -11.85 -1.28 3.02
C PRO A 226 -10.96 -0.02 3.09
N LYS A 227 -11.52 1.11 2.65
CA LYS A 227 -10.83 2.41 2.54
C LYS A 227 -10.65 3.04 3.92
N GLY A 228 -9.42 3.03 4.43
CA GLY A 228 -9.01 3.66 5.69
C GLY A 228 -7.48 3.71 5.81
N THR A 229 -6.96 4.48 6.76
CA THR A 229 -5.54 4.41 7.15
C THR A 229 -5.27 3.00 7.68
N ARG A 230 -4.48 2.21 6.96
CA ARG A 230 -4.15 0.81 7.29
C ARG A 230 -2.72 0.68 7.81
N THR A 231 -2.57 -0.04 8.90
CA THR A 231 -1.27 -0.49 9.43
C THR A 231 -0.71 -1.63 8.55
N LEU A 232 0.54 -2.05 8.78
CA LEU A 232 1.04 -3.32 8.22
C LEU A 232 0.24 -4.51 8.76
N GLU A 233 -0.06 -4.51 10.05
CA GLU A 233 -0.92 -5.49 10.73
C GLU A 233 -2.34 -5.56 10.13
N ASP A 234 -2.92 -4.46 9.65
CA ASP A 234 -4.23 -4.48 8.99
C ASP A 234 -4.14 -5.18 7.63
N TYR A 235 -3.03 -4.99 6.91
CA TYR A 235 -2.77 -5.74 5.67
C TYR A 235 -2.51 -7.21 5.97
N GLU A 236 -1.76 -7.52 7.01
CA GLU A 236 -1.54 -8.90 7.43
C GLU A 236 -2.82 -9.56 7.89
N ALA A 237 -3.63 -8.92 8.72
CA ALA A 237 -4.93 -9.42 9.15
C ALA A 237 -5.85 -9.66 7.94
N TYR A 238 -5.80 -8.75 6.96
CA TYR A 238 -6.48 -8.95 5.69
C TYR A 238 -5.93 -10.19 4.96
N ILE A 239 -4.62 -10.31 4.74
CA ILE A 239 -3.99 -11.47 4.08
C ILE A 239 -4.32 -12.77 4.83
N TYR A 240 -4.24 -12.76 6.16
CA TYR A 240 -4.58 -13.89 7.02
C TYR A 240 -6.05 -14.27 6.92
N SER A 241 -6.95 -13.30 6.75
CA SER A 241 -8.37 -13.57 6.48
C SER A 241 -8.60 -14.21 5.10
N GLN A 242 -7.67 -14.04 4.17
CA GLN A 242 -7.73 -14.65 2.84
C GLN A 242 -7.16 -16.08 2.83
N PHE A 243 -6.42 -16.52 3.84
CA PHE A 243 -5.91 -17.89 3.88
C PHE A 243 -7.03 -18.94 4.01
N GLN A 244 -6.92 -19.99 3.21
CA GLN A 244 -7.67 -21.23 3.33
C GLN A 244 -6.91 -22.25 4.18
N ASP A 245 -7.60 -23.30 4.63
CA ASP A 245 -7.02 -24.26 5.58
C ASP A 245 -5.91 -25.13 5.00
N ASN A 246 -5.83 -25.22 3.67
CA ASN A 246 -4.80 -25.94 2.91
C ASN A 246 -3.66 -25.03 2.40
N ASP A 247 -3.74 -23.72 2.64
CA ASP A 247 -2.66 -22.82 2.27
C ASP A 247 -1.48 -22.98 3.24
N LEU A 248 -0.27 -23.10 2.71
CA LEU A 248 0.97 -23.18 3.49
C LEU A 248 1.51 -21.77 3.78
N SER A 249 1.49 -20.91 2.77
CA SER A 249 1.99 -19.54 2.79
C SER A 249 1.45 -18.75 1.59
N ALA A 250 1.84 -17.49 1.44
CA ALA A 250 1.51 -16.66 0.29
C ALA A 250 2.65 -15.70 -0.08
N LEU A 251 2.67 -15.30 -1.35
CA LEU A 251 3.38 -14.10 -1.81
C LEU A 251 2.37 -12.99 -2.01
N PHE A 252 2.44 -11.97 -1.18
CA PHE A 252 1.61 -10.78 -1.29
C PHE A 252 2.28 -9.76 -2.20
N GLY A 253 1.67 -9.49 -3.34
CA GLY A 253 2.11 -8.46 -4.28
C GLY A 253 1.10 -7.35 -4.44
N TYR A 254 1.48 -6.30 -5.18
CA TYR A 254 0.56 -5.20 -5.47
C TYR A 254 -0.69 -5.63 -6.26
N LEU A 255 -0.54 -6.56 -7.22
CA LEU A 255 -1.66 -6.99 -8.07
C LEU A 255 -2.52 -8.06 -7.43
N ASP A 256 -1.92 -8.98 -6.68
CA ASP A 256 -2.61 -10.18 -6.24
C ASP A 256 -1.94 -10.82 -5.00
N ILE A 257 -2.69 -11.71 -4.35
CA ILE A 257 -2.23 -12.60 -3.29
C ILE A 257 -1.99 -13.99 -3.90
N HIS A 258 -0.73 -14.34 -4.10
CA HIS A 258 -0.37 -15.64 -4.69
C HIS A 258 -0.25 -16.70 -3.59
N ARG A 259 -1.32 -17.46 -3.38
CA ARG A 259 -1.38 -18.51 -2.36
C ARG A 259 -0.49 -19.71 -2.75
N ILE A 260 0.22 -20.24 -1.77
CA ILE A 260 1.11 -21.40 -1.90
C ILE A 260 0.44 -22.57 -1.18
N THR A 261 -0.13 -23.49 -1.95
CA THR A 261 -0.80 -24.70 -1.45
C THR A 261 0.04 -25.96 -1.62
N LYS A 262 1.13 -25.89 -2.40
CA LYS A 262 2.03 -27.02 -2.68
C LYS A 262 3.33 -26.86 -1.93
N THR A 263 3.96 -27.98 -1.58
CA THR A 263 5.28 -28.01 -0.95
C THR A 263 6.39 -27.56 -1.90
N GLN A 264 6.15 -27.53 -3.20
CA GLN A 264 7.06 -26.95 -4.17
C GLN A 264 6.26 -26.16 -5.21
N VAL A 265 6.62 -24.89 -5.40
CA VAL A 265 5.97 -24.00 -6.37
C VAL A 265 7.00 -23.31 -7.26
N TYR A 266 6.79 -23.38 -8.56
CA TYR A 266 7.58 -22.67 -9.56
C TYR A 266 7.01 -21.27 -9.79
N ILE A 267 7.85 -20.26 -9.65
CA ILE A 267 7.49 -18.86 -9.83
C ILE A 267 8.21 -18.33 -11.07
N GLY A 268 7.47 -17.63 -11.92
CA GLY A 268 8.04 -17.04 -13.13
C GLY A 268 6.98 -16.50 -14.06
N ARG A 269 7.38 -16.23 -15.30
CA ARG A 269 6.48 -15.77 -16.35
C ARG A 269 5.99 -16.95 -17.18
N SER A 270 4.74 -17.32 -17.03
CA SER A 270 4.15 -18.41 -17.81
C SER A 270 4.18 -18.09 -19.31
N SER A 271 4.29 -19.15 -20.09
CA SER A 271 4.26 -19.14 -21.55
C SER A 271 3.49 -20.37 -22.05
N PRO A 272 3.18 -20.47 -23.35
CA PRO A 272 2.48 -21.65 -23.88
C PRO A 272 3.25 -22.97 -23.63
N LYS A 273 4.59 -22.92 -23.56
CA LYS A 273 5.45 -24.10 -23.38
C LYS A 273 5.85 -24.38 -21.94
N ILE A 274 5.87 -23.36 -21.09
CA ILE A 274 6.36 -23.44 -19.71
C ILE A 274 5.34 -22.74 -18.83
N LYS A 275 4.69 -23.50 -17.95
CA LYS A 275 3.75 -22.99 -16.96
C LYS A 275 4.45 -22.87 -15.61
N SER A 276 4.21 -21.76 -14.93
CA SER A 276 4.59 -21.53 -13.54
C SER A 276 3.37 -21.76 -12.67
N ASP A 277 3.57 -22.25 -11.44
CA ASP A 277 2.49 -22.34 -10.45
C ASP A 277 2.02 -20.94 -10.03
N ILE A 278 2.97 -20.01 -9.88
CA ILE A 278 2.70 -18.59 -9.65
C ILE A 278 3.17 -17.82 -10.89
N ASP A 279 2.21 -17.29 -11.64
CA ASP A 279 2.45 -16.55 -12.87
C ASP A 279 2.59 -15.05 -12.62
N LEU A 280 3.81 -14.55 -12.85
CA LEU A 280 4.15 -13.14 -12.76
C LEU A 280 4.02 -12.41 -14.12
N ALA A 281 3.57 -13.07 -15.19
CA ALA A 281 3.30 -12.41 -16.47
C ALA A 281 2.40 -11.16 -16.37
N PRO A 282 1.35 -11.12 -15.52
CA PRO A 282 0.49 -9.94 -15.40
C PRO A 282 1.21 -8.66 -14.93
N TYR A 283 2.38 -8.79 -14.30
CA TYR A 283 3.22 -7.65 -13.91
C TYR A 283 4.01 -7.05 -15.09
N ASN A 284 3.98 -7.70 -16.27
CA ASN A 284 4.67 -7.33 -17.51
C ASN A 284 6.16 -6.98 -17.36
N MET A 285 6.84 -7.57 -16.37
CA MET A 285 8.29 -7.44 -16.22
C MET A 285 9.01 -8.47 -17.10
N GLN A 286 9.84 -8.01 -18.03
CA GLN A 286 10.56 -8.87 -18.97
C GLN A 286 11.81 -9.49 -18.36
N THR A 287 12.35 -8.92 -17.28
CA THR A 287 13.45 -9.53 -16.51
C THR A 287 13.02 -10.78 -15.76
N VAL A 288 11.70 -11.00 -15.59
CA VAL A 288 11.18 -12.25 -15.04
C VAL A 288 11.33 -13.39 -16.05
N CYS A 289 12.24 -14.33 -15.73
CA CYS A 289 12.40 -15.59 -16.44
C CYS A 289 11.12 -16.44 -16.42
N ARG A 290 10.99 -17.36 -17.40
CA ARG A 290 9.84 -18.27 -17.47
C ARG A 290 9.74 -19.19 -16.26
N GLN A 291 10.89 -19.61 -15.74
CA GLN A 291 11.06 -20.17 -14.40
C GLN A 291 12.15 -19.33 -13.74
N HIS A 292 11.77 -18.51 -12.77
CA HIS A 292 12.69 -17.57 -12.11
C HIS A 292 13.20 -18.13 -10.79
N CYS A 293 12.31 -18.66 -9.96
CA CYS A 293 12.66 -19.29 -8.71
C CYS A 293 11.66 -20.37 -8.32
N ILE A 294 12.04 -21.17 -7.35
CA ILE A 294 11.18 -22.16 -6.69
C ILE A 294 11.06 -21.74 -5.23
N ILE A 295 9.86 -21.80 -4.66
CA ILE A 295 9.70 -21.87 -3.20
C ILE A 295 9.39 -23.32 -2.83
N SER A 296 10.17 -23.88 -1.91
CA SER A 296 9.99 -25.23 -1.39
C SER A 296 9.76 -25.18 0.12
N PHE A 297 8.80 -25.95 0.61
CA PHE A 297 8.61 -26.27 2.02
C PHE A 297 9.25 -27.63 2.31
N CYS A 298 10.24 -27.64 3.20
CA CYS A 298 11.10 -28.79 3.44
C CYS A 298 10.71 -29.54 4.73
N SER A 299 11.26 -30.74 4.91
CA SER A 299 11.00 -31.61 6.07
C SER A 299 11.45 -31.01 7.41
N ASP A 300 12.34 -30.02 7.37
CA ASP A 300 12.76 -29.25 8.53
C ASP A 300 11.78 -28.13 8.90
N THR A 301 10.56 -28.18 8.36
CA THR A 301 9.45 -27.26 8.65
C THR A 301 9.69 -25.82 8.21
N LYS A 302 10.58 -25.60 7.24
CA LYS A 302 10.98 -24.26 6.77
C LYS A 302 10.77 -24.09 5.28
N PHE A 303 10.65 -22.82 4.87
CA PHE A 303 10.55 -22.43 3.47
C PHE A 303 11.91 -22.00 2.91
N TYR A 304 12.19 -22.42 1.69
CA TYR A 304 13.41 -22.11 0.96
C TYR A 304 13.09 -21.58 -0.43
N LEU A 305 13.77 -20.51 -0.83
CA LEU A 305 13.75 -19.99 -2.20
C LEU A 305 15.01 -20.44 -2.93
N THR A 306 14.85 -21.12 -4.07
CA THR A 306 15.94 -21.48 -4.98
C THR A 306 15.89 -20.60 -6.22
N VAL A 307 17.00 -19.93 -6.55
CA VAL A 307 17.09 -19.06 -7.73
C VAL A 307 17.42 -19.90 -8.97
N LEU A 308 16.52 -19.93 -9.97
CA LEU A 308 16.72 -20.67 -11.22
C LEU A 308 17.08 -19.77 -12.41
N GLY A 309 16.50 -18.56 -12.42
CA GLY A 309 16.57 -17.60 -13.49
C GLY A 309 17.71 -16.61 -13.32
N ARG A 310 17.36 -15.32 -13.35
CA ARG A 310 18.28 -14.22 -13.05
C ARG A 310 18.39 -14.03 -11.54
N ASP A 311 18.96 -12.90 -11.13
CA ASP A 311 19.07 -12.48 -9.76
C ASP A 311 17.72 -12.20 -9.07
N VAL A 312 17.67 -12.48 -7.77
CA VAL A 312 16.56 -12.17 -6.86
C VAL A 312 17.12 -11.33 -5.72
N ILE A 313 16.36 -10.34 -5.26
CA ILE A 313 16.75 -9.54 -4.09
C ILE A 313 15.84 -9.92 -2.92
N ILE A 314 16.41 -10.25 -1.76
CA ILE A 314 15.64 -10.52 -0.53
C ILE A 314 16.16 -9.59 0.57
N ASN A 315 15.29 -8.74 1.13
CA ASN A 315 15.64 -7.79 2.19
C ASN A 315 16.91 -6.95 1.91
N SER A 316 17.10 -6.55 0.65
CA SER A 316 18.26 -5.80 0.12
C SER A 316 19.53 -6.60 -0.14
N GLN A 317 19.51 -7.90 0.07
CA GLN A 317 20.61 -8.78 -0.31
C GLN A 317 20.33 -9.40 -1.68
N LEU A 318 21.33 -9.33 -2.56
CA LEU A 318 21.26 -9.85 -3.92
C LEU A 318 21.69 -11.31 -3.95
N PHE A 319 20.89 -12.15 -4.60
CA PHE A 319 21.13 -13.58 -4.77
C PHE A 319 21.11 -13.96 -6.25
N TYR A 320 21.96 -14.91 -6.62
CA TYR A 320 22.20 -15.35 -7.99
C TYR A 320 21.71 -16.78 -8.23
N LYS A 321 21.62 -17.15 -9.50
CA LYS A 321 21.24 -18.49 -9.95
C LYS A 321 22.01 -19.60 -9.22
N GLY A 322 21.29 -20.62 -8.78
CA GLY A 322 21.79 -21.77 -8.06
C GLY A 322 21.82 -21.60 -6.54
N GLN A 323 21.66 -20.38 -6.02
CA GLN A 323 21.62 -20.16 -4.58
C GLN A 323 20.27 -20.57 -3.98
N ILE A 324 20.34 -21.03 -2.73
CA ILE A 324 19.19 -21.46 -1.92
C ILE A 324 19.18 -20.59 -0.67
N ILE A 325 18.03 -19.97 -0.37
CA ILE A 325 17.86 -19.01 0.70
C ILE A 325 16.70 -19.45 1.57
N GLN A 326 16.91 -19.57 2.89
CA GLN A 326 15.80 -19.78 3.81
C GLN A 326 14.97 -18.49 3.91
N LEU A 327 13.68 -18.58 3.62
CA LEU A 327 12.75 -17.48 3.78
C LEU A 327 12.29 -17.37 5.24
N LYS A 328 12.06 -16.14 5.67
CA LYS A 328 11.40 -15.81 6.93
C LYS A 328 10.08 -15.11 6.65
N ASN A 329 9.12 -15.30 7.55
CA ASN A 329 7.87 -14.54 7.51
C ASN A 329 8.17 -13.03 7.40
N ARG A 330 7.48 -12.35 6.48
CA ARG A 330 7.61 -10.93 6.10
C ARG A 330 8.86 -10.57 5.27
N ASP A 331 9.59 -11.55 4.74
CA ASP A 331 10.68 -11.24 3.81
C ASP A 331 10.18 -10.50 2.57
N MET A 332 10.85 -9.40 2.22
CA MET A 332 10.60 -8.64 1.00
C MET A 332 11.46 -9.20 -0.13
N ILE A 333 10.80 -9.73 -1.16
CA ILE A 333 11.42 -10.43 -2.29
C ILE A 333 11.17 -9.62 -3.57
N ASP A 334 12.22 -9.29 -4.31
CA ASP A 334 12.12 -8.77 -5.68
C ASP A 334 12.52 -9.86 -6.67
N ILE A 335 11.56 -10.28 -7.49
CA ILE A 335 11.78 -11.25 -8.57
C ILE A 335 11.70 -10.48 -9.88
N GLY A 336 12.84 -10.13 -10.47
CA GLY A 336 12.87 -9.42 -11.75
C GLY A 336 12.01 -8.14 -11.76
N GLY A 337 12.13 -7.30 -10.72
CA GLY A 337 11.38 -6.06 -10.60
C GLY A 337 9.95 -6.20 -10.08
N VAL A 338 9.53 -7.42 -9.71
CA VAL A 338 8.24 -7.66 -9.05
C VAL A 338 8.46 -7.77 -7.54
N PRO A 339 8.17 -6.70 -6.76
CA PRO A 339 8.26 -6.75 -5.31
C PRO A 339 7.08 -7.52 -4.72
N LEU A 340 7.39 -8.51 -3.89
CA LEU A 340 6.46 -9.38 -3.19
C LEU A 340 6.87 -9.47 -1.72
N MET A 341 5.92 -9.67 -0.84
CA MET A 341 6.16 -9.98 0.57
C MET A 341 5.79 -11.44 0.82
N PHE A 342 6.71 -12.21 1.39
CA PHE A 342 6.44 -13.58 1.80
C PHE A 342 5.71 -13.60 3.16
N ILE A 343 4.58 -14.28 3.22
CA ILE A 343 3.75 -14.37 4.42
C ILE A 343 3.44 -15.84 4.70
N GLU A 344 3.77 -16.32 5.90
CA GLU A 344 3.40 -17.67 6.34
C GLU A 344 1.94 -17.73 6.79
N ASN A 345 1.27 -18.87 6.57
CA ASN A 345 -0.07 -19.07 7.12
C ASN A 345 0.03 -19.40 8.63
N PRO A 346 -0.48 -18.52 9.53
CA PRO A 346 -0.38 -18.74 10.96
C PRO A 346 -1.12 -20.00 11.44
N ARG A 347 -2.21 -20.40 10.75
CA ARG A 347 -2.94 -21.63 11.08
C ARG A 347 -2.13 -22.87 10.76
N PHE A 348 -1.47 -22.86 9.60
CA PHE A 348 -0.58 -23.94 9.19
C PHE A 348 0.62 -24.05 10.15
N ARG A 349 1.26 -22.92 10.46
CA ARG A 349 2.38 -22.86 11.40
C ARG A 349 2.01 -23.42 12.77
N LYS A 350 0.86 -23.03 13.32
CA LYS A 350 0.38 -23.53 14.61
C LYS A 350 0.21 -25.06 14.62
N LYS A 351 -0.42 -25.64 13.59
CA LYS A 351 -0.58 -27.11 13.48
C LYS A 351 0.77 -27.83 13.45
N LEU A 352 1.75 -27.24 12.77
CA LEU A 352 3.08 -27.80 12.64
C LEU A 352 3.85 -27.77 13.97
N ASP A 353 3.72 -26.68 14.72
CA ASP A 353 4.32 -26.54 16.04
C ASP A 353 3.69 -27.53 17.04
N GLU A 354 2.37 -27.76 16.97
CA GLU A 354 1.67 -28.78 17.78
C GLU A 354 2.16 -30.20 17.49
N LEU A 355 2.40 -30.53 16.21
CA LEU A 355 2.94 -31.85 15.83
C LEU A 355 4.38 -32.04 16.32
N ASN A 356 5.22 -31.02 16.21
CA ASN A 356 6.62 -31.09 16.66
C ASN A 356 6.73 -31.27 18.20
N LEU A 357 5.77 -30.75 18.97
CA LEU A 357 5.76 -30.95 20.42
C LEU A 357 5.45 -32.41 20.80
N LEU A 358 4.52 -33.05 20.08
CA LEU A 358 4.16 -34.46 20.31
C LEU A 358 5.34 -35.41 20.01
N ASP A 359 6.11 -35.15 18.96
CA ASP A 359 7.27 -35.98 18.62
C ASP A 359 8.39 -35.88 19.65
N ASN A 360 8.49 -34.77 20.38
CA ASN A 360 9.49 -34.57 21.44
C ASN A 360 9.07 -35.16 22.81
N GLU A 361 7.80 -35.53 23.01
CA GLU A 361 7.31 -36.16 24.25
C GLU A 361 7.37 -37.70 24.20
N ILE A 362 7.62 -38.29 23.02
CA ILE A 362 7.65 -39.74 22.79
C ILE A 362 9.10 -40.30 22.86
N VAL A 363 10.11 -39.43 22.98
CA VAL A 363 11.53 -39.78 23.16
C VAL A 363 11.91 -39.64 24.63
#